data_AF-A0A966BMG1-F1
#
_entry.id   AF-A0A966BMG1-F1
#
_cell.length_a   1.000
_cell.length_b   1.000
_cell.length_c   1.000
_cell.angle_alpha   90.00
_cell.angle_beta   90.00
_cell.angle_gamma   90.00
#
_symmetry.space_group_name_H-M   'P 1'
#
loop_
_entity.id
_entity.type
_entity.pdbx_description
1 polymer ?
#
loop_
_entity_poly.entity_id
_entity_poly.type
_entity_poly.pdbx_seq_one_letter_code
_entity_poly.pdbx_strand_id
1 'polypeptide(L)'
;YPEVLEIEFQPKNLKYEGWIYYADKKDLLQEYLSIKEEYEKNPKFLLHLADKTEEEGEKLVRKSLTLTPNLKDKSNKELERGFEEFNEMFTKYMPFIWVVFSIERLLSEIIKQKLKVLYPAAFDKVIDEYFNLLTSLPYKESTALKERRKIVEVATLLKKEEKMMTTKIEKKIKEIYEEFSWVGAMRVGWTYLKKPYDLKHYEGLVKVLAEENPAGELQEISRTEKELKEKYNEFIAKEKIDPDLIKIADLLRRYIFLRTYRGEAIVKSMVIIRPLLNEIASRFNLNLEDIVYFIPDEIMKLLESGEMPNYRLRKIGFNIMILDGKPRLISGVK
;
A
#
# COMPACT_ATOMS: atom_id res chain seq x y z
N TYR A 1 17.88 4.25 0.89
CA TYR A 1 17.79 3.28 -0.23
C TYR A 1 18.74 2.10 -0.02
N PRO A 2 20.08 2.23 0.03
CA PRO A 2 20.98 1.06 0.19
C PRO A 2 20.73 0.24 1.46
N GLU A 3 20.53 0.88 2.61
CA GLU A 3 20.26 0.19 3.89
C GLU A 3 18.96 -0.63 3.89
N VAL A 4 17.99 -0.19 3.09
CA VAL A 4 16.64 -0.78 3.09
C VAL A 4 16.49 -1.77 1.94
N LEU A 5 16.94 -1.39 0.75
CA LEU A 5 16.78 -2.18 -0.47
C LEU A 5 17.96 -3.09 -0.77
N GLU A 6 19.09 -2.95 -0.06
CA GLU A 6 20.30 -3.76 -0.26
C GLU A 6 20.81 -3.73 -1.72
N ILE A 7 20.59 -2.60 -2.40
CA ILE A 7 21.10 -2.32 -3.75
C ILE A 7 21.87 -0.99 -3.75
N GLU A 8 22.88 -0.90 -4.61
CA GLU A 8 23.67 0.32 -4.83
C GLU A 8 22.94 1.32 -5.74
N PHE A 9 21.74 1.71 -5.35
CA PHE A 9 20.94 2.69 -6.10
C PHE A 9 20.41 3.79 -5.18
N GLN A 10 20.52 5.02 -5.65
CA GLN A 10 19.81 6.18 -5.09
C GLN A 10 19.29 7.03 -6.25
N PRO A 11 17.99 7.38 -6.25
CA PRO A 11 17.43 8.20 -7.30
C PRO A 11 18.05 9.62 -7.21
N LYS A 12 18.46 10.15 -8.36
CA LYS A 12 19.08 11.49 -8.46
C LYS A 12 18.08 12.55 -8.85
N ASN A 13 17.05 12.15 -9.60
CA ASN A 13 16.05 13.00 -10.22
C ASN A 13 14.65 12.44 -9.95
N LEU A 14 14.01 12.96 -8.89
CA LEU A 14 12.61 12.70 -8.57
C LEU A 14 11.86 14.02 -8.54
N LYS A 15 10.63 14.05 -9.02
CA LYS A 15 9.72 15.21 -8.92
C LYS A 15 8.43 14.75 -8.26
N TYR A 16 7.97 15.50 -7.26
CA TYR A 16 6.69 15.28 -6.59
C TYR A 16 5.84 16.53 -6.74
N GLU A 17 4.77 16.44 -7.53
CA GLU A 17 3.92 17.53 -7.94
C GLU A 17 2.48 17.22 -7.61
N GLY A 18 1.82 18.05 -6.78
CA GLY A 18 0.39 17.91 -6.54
C GLY A 18 -0.04 16.50 -6.12
N TRP A 19 0.74 15.83 -5.27
CA TRP A 19 0.56 14.44 -4.81
C TRP A 19 0.95 13.33 -5.79
N ILE A 20 1.52 13.68 -6.94
CA ILE A 20 1.99 12.74 -7.97
C ILE A 20 3.51 12.71 -7.99
N TYR A 21 4.08 11.51 -8.01
CA TYR A 21 5.51 11.31 -8.14
C TYR A 21 5.90 10.99 -9.59
N TYR A 22 7.03 11.55 -10.01
CA TYR A 22 7.67 11.34 -11.29
C TYR A 22 9.12 10.96 -11.03
N ALA A 23 9.59 9.94 -11.73
CA ALA A 23 10.99 9.51 -11.70
C ALA A 23 11.61 9.64 -13.08
N ASP A 24 12.88 10.05 -13.14
CA ASP A 24 13.61 10.09 -14.39
C ASP A 24 13.77 8.67 -14.97
N LYS A 25 13.59 8.55 -16.29
CA LYS A 25 13.65 7.26 -16.99
C LYS A 25 15.01 6.57 -16.81
N LYS A 26 16.12 7.33 -16.74
CA LYS A 26 17.47 6.78 -16.52
C LYS A 26 17.59 6.25 -15.10
N ASP A 27 17.04 6.95 -14.11
CA ASP A 27 17.05 6.48 -12.72
C ASP A 27 16.25 5.17 -12.57
N LEU A 28 15.06 5.08 -13.18
CA LEU A 28 14.28 3.83 -13.20
C LEU A 28 15.02 2.68 -13.90
N LEU A 29 15.75 2.97 -14.98
CA LEU A 29 16.58 1.97 -15.65
C LEU A 29 17.74 1.49 -14.76
N GLN A 30 18.41 2.41 -14.06
CA GLN A 30 19.50 2.04 -13.15
C GLN A 30 19.00 1.25 -11.94
N GLU A 31 17.83 1.59 -11.40
CA GLU A 31 17.17 0.78 -10.36
C GLU A 31 16.95 -0.65 -10.85
N TYR A 32 16.34 -0.81 -12.03
CA TYR A 32 16.09 -2.12 -12.63
C TYR A 32 17.39 -2.92 -12.85
N LEU A 33 18.45 -2.27 -13.38
CA LEU A 33 19.74 -2.93 -13.61
C LEU A 33 20.38 -3.38 -12.29
N SER A 34 20.33 -2.54 -11.25
CA SER A 34 20.88 -2.87 -9.92
C SER A 34 20.14 -4.05 -9.28
N ILE A 35 18.81 -4.07 -9.38
CA ILE A 35 17.98 -5.19 -8.90
C ILE A 35 18.32 -6.48 -9.66
N LYS A 36 18.46 -6.38 -10.98
CA LYS A 36 18.78 -7.53 -11.84
C LYS A 36 20.16 -8.10 -11.48
N GLU A 37 21.16 -7.24 -11.35
CA GLU A 37 22.52 -7.65 -10.97
C GLU A 37 22.52 -8.36 -9.62
N GLU A 38 21.82 -7.82 -8.62
CA GLU A 38 21.75 -8.43 -7.28
C GLU A 38 21.00 -9.76 -7.28
N TYR A 39 19.91 -9.86 -8.07
CA TYR A 39 19.20 -11.12 -8.25
C TYR A 39 20.05 -12.20 -8.94
N GLU A 40 20.86 -11.84 -9.93
CA GLU A 40 21.77 -12.76 -10.62
C GLU A 40 22.87 -13.28 -9.68
N LYS A 41 23.36 -12.44 -8.75
CA LYS A 41 24.31 -12.84 -7.71
C LYS A 41 23.67 -13.71 -6.63
N ASN A 42 22.45 -13.36 -6.21
CA ASN A 42 21.73 -14.01 -5.13
C ASN A 42 20.22 -14.10 -5.43
N PRO A 43 19.72 -15.21 -5.98
CA PRO A 43 18.30 -15.34 -6.31
C PRO A 43 17.35 -15.24 -5.10
N LYS A 44 17.85 -15.43 -3.87
CA LYS A 44 17.06 -15.26 -2.63
C LYS A 44 16.89 -13.79 -2.23
N PHE A 45 17.65 -12.87 -2.82
CA PHE A 45 17.57 -11.43 -2.57
C PHE A 45 16.13 -10.91 -2.68
N LEU A 46 15.43 -11.24 -3.77
CA LEU A 46 14.05 -10.79 -3.98
C LEU A 46 13.07 -11.42 -2.98
N LEU A 47 13.32 -12.64 -2.53
CA LEU A 47 12.48 -13.22 -1.47
C LEU A 47 12.67 -12.45 -0.15
N HIS A 48 13.93 -12.16 0.22
CA HIS A 48 14.25 -11.38 1.41
C HIS A 48 13.65 -9.97 1.36
N LEU A 49 13.76 -9.31 0.20
CA LEU A 49 13.21 -7.97 0.01
C LEU A 49 11.68 -7.95 0.09
N ALA A 50 11.01 -9.01 -0.38
CA ALA A 50 9.57 -9.19 -0.21
C ALA A 50 9.19 -9.33 1.27
N ASP A 51 9.93 -10.14 2.05
CA ASP A 51 9.73 -10.27 3.52
C ASP A 51 9.90 -8.92 4.22
N LYS A 52 10.99 -8.22 3.91
CA LYS A 52 11.32 -6.90 4.49
C LYS A 52 10.25 -5.84 4.17
N THR A 53 9.66 -5.89 2.97
CA THR A 53 8.57 -4.99 2.57
C THR A 53 7.31 -5.19 3.43
N GLU A 54 6.98 -6.44 3.79
CA GLU A 54 5.85 -6.72 4.68
C GLU A 54 6.19 -6.33 6.11
N GLU A 55 7.36 -6.74 6.61
CA GLU A 55 7.81 -6.49 7.98
C GLU A 55 7.88 -4.99 8.30
N GLU A 56 8.52 -4.19 7.44
CA GLU A 56 8.66 -2.75 7.67
C GLU A 56 7.31 -2.02 7.53
N GLY A 57 6.40 -2.52 6.69
CA GLY A 57 5.03 -2.00 6.58
C GLY A 57 4.22 -2.26 7.84
N GLU A 58 4.32 -3.46 8.41
CA GLU A 58 3.72 -3.78 9.70
C GLU A 58 4.31 -2.97 10.84
N LYS A 59 5.65 -2.82 10.88
CA LYS A 59 6.33 -1.99 11.89
C LYS A 59 5.85 -0.54 11.83
N LEU A 60 5.74 0.04 10.64
CA LEU A 60 5.22 1.40 10.45
C LEU A 60 3.81 1.54 11.03
N VAL A 61 2.88 0.66 10.65
CA VAL A 61 1.48 0.71 11.15
C VAL A 61 1.41 0.52 12.66
N ARG A 62 2.13 -0.48 13.21
CA ARG A 62 2.16 -0.73 14.66
C ARG A 62 2.74 0.45 15.42
N LYS A 63 3.83 1.03 14.92
CA LYS A 63 4.46 2.20 15.54
C LYS A 63 3.49 3.39 15.56
N SER A 64 2.81 3.68 14.45
CA SER A 64 1.79 4.74 14.40
C SER A 64 0.71 4.58 15.47
N LEU A 65 0.25 3.36 15.77
CA LEU A 65 -0.74 3.10 16.83
C LEU A 65 -0.21 3.47 18.22
N THR A 66 1.08 3.26 18.49
CA THR A 66 1.67 3.58 19.80
C THR A 66 1.85 5.08 20.04
N LEU A 67 1.83 5.89 18.98
CA LEU A 67 2.14 7.32 19.06
C LEU A 67 0.93 8.20 19.39
N THR A 68 -0.29 7.69 19.19
CA THR A 68 -1.55 8.45 19.26
C THR A 68 -2.31 8.46 20.60
N PRO A 69 -2.01 7.62 21.61
CA PRO A 69 -2.64 7.75 22.92
C PRO A 69 -2.20 8.99 23.70
N ASN A 70 -3.11 9.55 24.51
CA ASN A 70 -2.88 10.59 25.52
C ASN A 70 -2.15 11.84 25.01
N LEU A 71 -2.41 12.23 23.76
CA LEU A 71 -1.69 13.32 23.09
C LEU A 71 -1.83 14.68 23.78
N LYS A 72 -2.99 14.95 24.39
CA LYS A 72 -3.26 16.20 25.10
C LYS A 72 -2.37 16.38 26.33
N ASP A 73 -1.93 15.28 26.93
CA ASP A 73 -1.12 15.29 28.15
C ASP A 73 0.38 15.40 27.86
N LYS A 74 0.77 15.24 26.58
CA LYS A 74 2.18 15.29 26.16
C LYS A 74 2.70 16.73 26.06
N SER A 75 3.96 16.95 26.37
CA SER A 75 4.68 18.20 26.07
C SER A 75 5.00 18.32 24.57
N ASN A 76 5.37 19.52 24.10
CA ASN A 76 5.79 19.70 22.70
C ASN A 76 6.98 18.79 22.34
N LYS A 77 7.94 18.64 23.25
CA LYS A 77 9.09 17.75 23.08
C LYS A 77 8.71 16.27 22.92
N GLU A 78 7.65 15.83 23.59
CA GLU A 78 7.14 14.46 23.45
C GLU A 78 6.36 14.27 22.14
N LEU A 79 5.63 15.29 21.69
CA LEU A 79 4.99 15.28 20.37
C LEU A 79 6.03 15.29 19.25
N GLU A 80 7.08 16.09 19.41
CA GLU A 80 8.22 16.20 18.50
C GLU A 80 8.89 14.84 18.32
N ARG A 81 9.32 14.21 19.42
CA ARG A 81 9.90 12.86 19.38
C ARG A 81 8.97 11.85 18.72
N GLY A 82 7.69 11.89 19.06
CA GLY A 82 6.72 10.98 18.45
C GLY A 82 6.56 11.19 16.94
N PHE A 83 6.60 12.44 16.49
CA PHE A 83 6.52 12.79 15.07
C PHE A 83 7.80 12.42 14.32
N GLU A 84 8.98 12.64 14.92
CA GLU A 84 10.28 12.22 14.41
C GLU A 84 10.33 10.70 14.22
N GLU A 85 9.97 9.93 15.26
CA GLU A 85 9.92 8.46 15.20
C GLU A 85 8.99 7.96 14.08
N PHE A 86 7.85 8.63 13.87
CA PHE A 86 6.96 8.32 12.75
C PHE A 86 7.63 8.64 11.41
N ASN A 87 8.22 9.82 11.27
CA ASN A 87 8.82 10.28 10.02
C ASN A 87 10.04 9.42 9.61
N GLU A 88 10.87 9.00 10.56
CA GLU A 88 11.97 8.07 10.31
C GLU A 88 11.47 6.74 9.74
N MET A 89 10.48 6.13 10.39
CA MET A 89 9.87 4.87 9.94
C MET A 89 9.20 5.01 8.58
N PHE A 90 8.47 6.10 8.38
CA PHE A 90 7.82 6.41 7.12
C PHE A 90 8.85 6.56 6.00
N THR A 91 9.89 7.36 6.21
CA THR A 91 11.00 7.58 5.27
C THR A 91 11.73 6.28 4.96
N LYS A 92 11.97 5.43 5.97
CA LYS A 92 12.57 4.11 5.79
C LYS A 92 11.72 3.19 4.92
N TYR A 93 10.39 3.33 4.96
CA TYR A 93 9.48 2.52 4.16
C TYR A 93 9.30 3.03 2.71
N MET A 94 9.51 4.32 2.47
CA MET A 94 9.32 4.94 1.14
C MET A 94 10.01 4.24 -0.04
N PRO A 95 11.25 3.71 0.06
CA PRO A 95 11.91 3.07 -1.08
C PRO A 95 11.12 1.88 -1.67
N PHE A 96 10.29 1.20 -0.87
CA PHE A 96 9.47 0.07 -1.34
C PHE A 96 8.38 0.49 -2.33
N ILE A 97 8.01 1.77 -2.40
CA ILE A 97 6.98 2.30 -3.31
C ILE A 97 7.30 1.98 -4.77
N TRP A 98 8.55 2.15 -5.16
CA TRP A 98 8.98 2.11 -6.56
C TRP A 98 9.58 0.76 -6.94
N VAL A 99 10.44 0.24 -6.06
CA VAL A 99 11.27 -0.94 -6.33
C VAL A 99 10.46 -2.16 -6.77
N VAL A 100 9.26 -2.35 -6.22
CA VAL A 100 8.40 -3.49 -6.53
C VAL A 100 7.97 -3.50 -8.00
N PHE A 101 7.77 -2.35 -8.63
CA PHE A 101 7.40 -2.32 -10.06
C PHE A 101 8.56 -2.81 -10.94
N SER A 102 9.79 -2.42 -10.60
CA SER A 102 11.01 -2.89 -11.28
C SER A 102 11.21 -4.38 -11.08
N ILE A 103 10.90 -4.91 -9.89
CA ILE A 103 10.95 -6.34 -9.60
C ILE A 103 9.86 -7.13 -10.32
N GLU A 104 8.61 -6.64 -10.33
CA GLU A 104 7.51 -7.26 -11.09
C GLU A 104 7.89 -7.39 -12.56
N ARG A 105 8.48 -6.34 -13.14
CA ARG A 105 8.97 -6.36 -14.51
C ARG A 105 10.06 -7.42 -14.71
N LEU A 106 11.10 -7.44 -13.86
CA LEU A 106 12.19 -8.41 -13.95
C LEU A 106 11.67 -9.85 -13.89
N LEU A 107 10.85 -10.17 -12.89
CA LEU A 107 10.28 -11.51 -12.74
C LEU A 107 9.38 -11.90 -13.90
N SER A 108 8.61 -10.95 -14.44
CA SER A 108 7.78 -11.19 -15.63
C SER A 108 8.61 -11.52 -16.85
N GLU A 109 9.71 -10.78 -17.08
CA GLU A 109 10.64 -11.04 -18.17
C GLU A 109 11.31 -12.41 -18.03
N ILE A 110 11.74 -12.79 -16.81
CA ILE A 110 12.32 -14.12 -16.53
C ILE A 110 11.32 -15.25 -16.82
N ILE A 111 10.07 -15.13 -16.35
CA ILE A 111 9.04 -16.15 -16.58
C ILE A 111 8.76 -16.30 -18.07
N LYS A 112 8.57 -15.19 -18.78
CA LYS A 112 8.32 -15.22 -20.23
C LYS A 112 9.50 -15.79 -21.01
N GLN A 113 10.73 -15.49 -20.63
CA GLN A 113 11.93 -16.09 -21.24
C GLN A 113 11.98 -17.60 -20.99
N LYS A 114 11.73 -18.06 -19.77
CA LYS A 114 11.67 -19.50 -19.45
C LYS A 114 10.56 -20.21 -20.22
N LEU A 115 9.38 -19.61 -20.35
CA LEU A 115 8.29 -20.16 -21.17
C LEU A 115 8.69 -20.25 -22.65
N LYS A 116 9.37 -19.25 -23.21
CA LYS A 116 9.85 -19.28 -24.61
C LYS A 116 10.88 -20.39 -24.84
N VAL A 117 11.72 -20.70 -23.85
CA VAL A 117 12.67 -21.83 -23.91
C VAL A 117 11.93 -23.17 -23.82
N LEU A 118 10.91 -23.28 -22.96
CA LEU A 118 10.11 -24.51 -22.81
C LEU A 118 9.22 -24.77 -24.04
N TYR A 119 8.73 -23.71 -24.69
CA TYR A 119 7.81 -23.79 -25.83
C TYR A 119 8.33 -22.98 -27.02
N PRO A 120 9.45 -23.40 -27.66
CA PRO A 120 10.10 -22.61 -28.71
C PRO A 120 9.26 -22.45 -29.99
N ALA A 121 8.29 -23.34 -30.22
CA ALA A 121 7.37 -23.28 -31.35
C ALA A 121 6.06 -22.53 -31.05
N ALA A 122 5.85 -22.09 -29.80
CA ALA A 122 4.63 -21.38 -29.42
C ALA A 122 4.66 -19.92 -29.88
N PHE A 123 3.52 -19.42 -30.35
CA PHE A 123 3.35 -18.00 -30.64
C PHE A 123 3.34 -17.17 -29.35
N ASP A 124 3.72 -15.89 -29.42
CA ASP A 124 3.76 -14.98 -28.26
C ASP A 124 2.42 -14.94 -27.49
N LYS A 125 1.28 -15.05 -28.20
CA LYS A 125 -0.05 -15.10 -27.57
C LYS A 125 -0.19 -16.29 -26.61
N VAL A 126 0.32 -17.46 -26.98
CA VAL A 126 0.28 -18.66 -26.13
C VAL A 126 1.18 -18.48 -24.91
N ILE A 127 2.36 -17.86 -25.10
CA ILE A 127 3.27 -17.53 -23.99
C ILE A 127 2.59 -16.58 -23.00
N ASP A 128 1.86 -15.57 -23.49
CA ASP A 128 1.11 -14.66 -22.64
C ASP A 128 -0.05 -15.34 -21.91
N GLU A 129 -0.77 -16.27 -22.55
CA GLU A 129 -1.80 -17.10 -21.90
C GLU A 129 -1.20 -17.95 -20.76
N TYR A 130 -0.06 -18.59 -21.00
CA TYR A 130 0.66 -19.38 -19.99
C TYR A 130 1.20 -18.52 -18.85
N PHE A 131 1.78 -17.36 -19.18
CA PHE A 131 2.20 -16.37 -18.19
C PHE A 131 1.02 -15.95 -17.30
N ASN A 132 -0.10 -15.60 -17.91
CA ASN A 132 -1.30 -15.18 -17.18
C ASN A 132 -1.79 -16.27 -16.24
N LEU A 133 -1.84 -17.53 -16.69
CA LEU A 133 -2.21 -18.67 -15.83
C LEU A 133 -1.28 -18.80 -14.63
N LEU A 134 0.05 -18.75 -14.84
CA LEU A 134 1.05 -18.82 -13.77
C LEU A 134 0.91 -17.70 -12.73
N THR A 135 0.48 -16.51 -13.16
CA THR A 135 0.34 -15.34 -12.30
C THR A 135 -1.08 -15.11 -11.78
N SER A 136 -2.04 -15.92 -12.19
CA SER A 136 -3.47 -15.66 -11.97
C SER A 136 -3.91 -15.90 -10.53
N LEU A 137 -3.33 -16.89 -9.85
CA LEU A 137 -3.69 -17.19 -8.47
C LEU A 137 -3.22 -16.07 -7.53
N PRO A 138 -4.04 -15.57 -6.60
CA PRO A 138 -3.58 -14.60 -5.62
C PRO A 138 -2.59 -15.24 -4.64
N TYR A 139 -1.52 -14.52 -4.28
CA TYR A 139 -0.62 -14.92 -3.19
C TYR A 139 -1.32 -14.86 -1.83
N LYS A 140 -2.05 -13.77 -1.60
CA LYS A 140 -2.91 -13.51 -0.43
C LYS A 140 -4.19 -12.83 -0.91
N GLU A 141 -5.26 -13.00 -0.16
CA GLU A 141 -6.52 -12.28 -0.40
C GLU A 141 -6.29 -10.77 -0.24
N SER A 142 -6.74 -9.98 -1.21
CA SER A 142 -6.60 -8.51 -1.19
C SER A 142 -7.48 -7.89 -0.12
N THR A 143 -7.09 -6.71 0.38
CA THR A 143 -7.88 -5.98 1.38
C THR A 143 -9.29 -5.65 0.88
N ALA A 144 -9.43 -5.30 -0.39
CA ALA A 144 -10.75 -5.06 -1.01
C ALA A 144 -11.64 -6.31 -1.00
N LEU A 145 -11.09 -7.48 -1.30
CA LEU A 145 -11.84 -8.74 -1.28
C LEU A 145 -12.17 -9.17 0.16
N LYS A 146 -11.23 -9.01 1.10
CA LYS A 146 -11.46 -9.22 2.54
C LYS A 146 -12.59 -8.36 3.09
N GLU A 147 -12.53 -7.05 2.83
CA GLU A 147 -13.56 -6.09 3.24
C GLU A 147 -14.91 -6.50 2.66
N ARG A 148 -14.97 -6.74 1.34
CA ARG A 148 -16.20 -7.12 0.65
C ARG A 148 -16.79 -8.40 1.23
N ARG A 149 -15.99 -9.46 1.38
CA ARG A 149 -16.43 -10.74 1.93
C ARG A 149 -17.06 -10.58 3.30
N LYS A 150 -16.40 -9.85 4.21
CA LYS A 150 -16.93 -9.58 5.55
C LYS A 150 -18.24 -8.81 5.53
N ILE A 151 -18.36 -7.78 4.68
CA ILE A 151 -19.62 -7.04 4.53
C ILE A 151 -20.74 -7.97 4.03
N VAL A 152 -20.48 -8.81 3.02
CA VAL A 152 -21.48 -9.73 2.45
C VAL A 152 -21.87 -10.83 3.45
N GLU A 153 -20.93 -11.32 4.28
CA GLU A 153 -21.22 -12.24 5.39
C GLU A 153 -22.19 -11.63 6.40
N VAL A 154 -21.97 -10.37 6.79
CA VAL A 154 -22.87 -9.65 7.71
C VAL A 154 -24.20 -9.34 7.04
N ALA A 155 -24.23 -8.97 5.76
CA ALA A 155 -25.46 -8.76 4.99
C ALA A 155 -26.29 -10.05 4.87
N THR A 156 -25.63 -11.20 4.69
CA THR A 156 -26.27 -12.52 4.70
C THR A 156 -26.89 -12.83 6.05
N LEU A 157 -26.20 -12.50 7.15
CA LEU A 157 -26.73 -12.66 8.50
C LEU A 157 -27.94 -11.74 8.74
N LEU A 158 -27.84 -10.46 8.36
CA LEU A 158 -28.93 -9.49 8.47
C LEU A 158 -30.16 -9.95 7.68
N LYS A 159 -29.98 -10.47 6.47
CA LYS A 159 -31.07 -11.01 5.66
C LYS A 159 -31.75 -12.22 6.32
N LYS A 160 -30.98 -13.10 6.97
CA LYS A 160 -31.51 -14.26 7.73
C LYS A 160 -32.28 -13.85 8.98
N GLU A 161 -31.89 -12.74 9.61
CA GLU A 161 -32.57 -12.16 10.77
C GLU A 161 -33.69 -11.18 10.34
N GLU A 162 -34.32 -11.43 9.19
CA GLU A 162 -35.44 -10.62 8.66
C GLU A 162 -35.16 -9.11 8.59
N LYS A 163 -33.88 -8.76 8.36
CA LYS A 163 -33.37 -7.38 8.30
C LYS A 163 -33.47 -6.61 9.63
N MET A 164 -33.60 -7.31 10.74
CA MET A 164 -33.54 -6.72 12.07
C MET A 164 -32.09 -6.41 12.45
N MET A 165 -31.82 -5.17 12.86
CA MET A 165 -30.50 -4.78 13.37
C MET A 165 -30.33 -5.27 14.81
N THR A 166 -29.71 -6.43 14.99
CA THR A 166 -29.42 -6.99 16.31
C THR A 166 -28.06 -6.54 16.84
N THR A 167 -27.85 -6.60 18.16
CA THR A 167 -26.56 -6.26 18.79
C THR A 167 -25.39 -7.05 18.22
N LYS A 168 -25.65 -8.30 17.80
CA LYS A 168 -24.66 -9.16 17.16
C LYS A 168 -24.25 -8.61 15.79
N ILE A 169 -25.20 -8.14 14.99
CA ILE A 169 -24.93 -7.54 13.67
C ILE A 169 -24.20 -6.22 13.86
N GLU A 170 -24.66 -5.35 14.75
CA GLU A 170 -23.99 -4.07 15.06
C GLU A 170 -22.53 -4.28 15.48
N LYS A 171 -22.27 -5.27 16.35
CA LYS A 171 -20.91 -5.65 16.74
C LYS A 171 -20.06 -6.05 15.53
N LYS A 172 -20.60 -6.88 14.62
CA LYS A 172 -19.88 -7.30 13.41
C LYS A 172 -19.61 -6.14 12.45
N ILE A 173 -20.56 -5.21 12.29
CA ILE A 173 -20.35 -3.99 11.49
C ILE A 173 -19.24 -3.14 12.12
N LYS A 174 -19.23 -3.02 13.46
CA LYS A 174 -18.19 -2.31 14.18
C LYS A 174 -16.80 -2.95 14.00
N GLU A 175 -16.71 -4.27 14.04
CA GLU A 175 -15.46 -5.01 13.76
C GLU A 175 -14.94 -4.70 12.33
N ILE A 176 -15.83 -4.67 11.32
CA ILE A 176 -15.47 -4.27 9.95
C ILE A 176 -14.97 -2.82 9.92
N TYR A 177 -15.69 -1.90 10.57
CA TYR A 177 -15.32 -0.49 10.64
C TYR A 177 -13.93 -0.28 11.29
N GLU A 178 -13.66 -0.95 12.41
CA GLU A 178 -12.38 -0.86 13.12
C GLU A 178 -11.22 -1.38 12.25
N GLU A 179 -11.47 -2.39 11.42
CA GLU A 179 -10.45 -2.99 10.56
C GLU A 179 -10.22 -2.25 9.24
N PHE A 180 -11.29 -1.73 8.62
CA PHE A 180 -11.27 -1.23 7.23
C PHE A 180 -11.60 0.25 7.05
N SER A 181 -12.00 1.01 8.08
CA SER A 181 -12.38 2.43 7.93
C SER A 181 -11.36 3.27 7.14
N TRP A 182 -10.06 3.00 7.33
CA TRP A 182 -8.96 3.67 6.62
C TRP A 182 -9.00 3.47 5.09
N VAL A 183 -9.65 2.43 4.55
CA VAL A 183 -9.79 2.17 3.11
C VAL A 183 -10.47 3.35 2.39
N GLY A 184 -11.38 4.06 3.07
CA GLY A 184 -12.02 5.26 2.52
C GLY A 184 -11.03 6.39 2.17
N ALA A 185 -9.92 6.49 2.92
CA ALA A 185 -8.86 7.44 2.61
C ALA A 185 -8.03 6.99 1.39
N MET A 186 -7.84 5.69 1.19
CA MET A 186 -7.02 5.13 0.11
C MET A 186 -7.59 5.42 -1.29
N ARG A 187 -8.91 5.39 -1.45
CA ARG A 187 -9.57 5.52 -2.77
C ARG A 187 -9.40 6.89 -3.42
N VAL A 188 -8.93 7.89 -2.67
CA VAL A 188 -8.81 9.28 -3.14
C VAL A 188 -7.35 9.75 -3.16
N GLY A 189 -6.40 8.85 -2.91
CA GLY A 189 -4.96 9.11 -2.98
C GLY A 189 -4.24 9.03 -1.63
N TRP A 190 -2.91 9.08 -1.67
CA TRP A 190 -2.04 9.01 -0.47
C TRP A 190 -1.97 10.36 0.22
N THR A 191 -3.03 10.73 0.95
CA THR A 191 -3.14 12.03 1.62
C THR A 191 -3.71 11.93 3.04
N TYR A 192 -3.20 12.76 3.93
CA TYR A 192 -3.70 12.95 5.29
C TYR A 192 -5.09 13.60 5.35
N LEU A 193 -5.51 14.26 4.27
CA LEU A 193 -6.70 15.10 4.26
C LEU A 193 -8.00 14.31 4.12
N LYS A 194 -7.94 13.13 3.50
CA LYS A 194 -9.16 12.37 3.20
C LYS A 194 -9.65 11.64 4.44
N LYS A 195 -10.96 11.71 4.66
CA LYS A 195 -11.59 11.10 5.83
C LYS A 195 -11.75 9.60 5.59
N PRO A 196 -11.43 8.75 6.58
CA PRO A 196 -11.85 7.35 6.62
C PRO A 196 -13.36 7.24 6.43
N TYR A 197 -13.82 6.06 6.02
CA TYR A 197 -15.24 5.74 6.13
C TYR A 197 -15.68 5.79 7.58
N ASP A 198 -16.90 6.24 7.82
CA ASP A 198 -17.53 6.21 9.13
C ASP A 198 -18.32 4.91 9.35
N LEU A 199 -18.84 4.70 10.56
CA LEU A 199 -19.62 3.51 10.86
C LEU A 199 -20.90 3.43 10.00
N LYS A 200 -21.54 4.58 9.74
CA LYS A 200 -22.77 4.68 8.94
C LYS A 200 -22.56 4.21 7.50
N HIS A 201 -21.37 4.44 6.94
CA HIS A 201 -20.99 3.90 5.64
C HIS A 201 -21.15 2.38 5.59
N TYR A 202 -20.57 1.66 6.56
CA TYR A 202 -20.64 0.21 6.63
C TYR A 202 -22.04 -0.30 6.96
N GLU A 203 -22.78 0.37 7.85
CA GLU A 203 -24.19 0.06 8.10
C GLU A 203 -25.02 0.17 6.81
N GLY A 204 -24.80 1.23 6.03
CA GLY A 204 -25.47 1.44 4.75
C GLY A 204 -25.14 0.34 3.74
N LEU A 205 -23.86 -0.01 3.58
CA LEU A 205 -23.43 -1.08 2.67
C LEU A 205 -24.06 -2.43 3.04
N VAL A 206 -24.04 -2.80 4.32
CA VAL A 206 -24.66 -4.05 4.80
C VAL A 206 -26.16 -4.08 4.52
N LYS A 207 -26.88 -2.98 4.79
CA LYS A 207 -28.31 -2.87 4.52
C LYS A 207 -28.62 -3.02 3.04
N VAL A 208 -27.92 -2.29 2.17
CA VAL A 208 -28.10 -2.37 0.71
C VAL A 208 -27.89 -3.80 0.21
N LEU A 209 -26.82 -4.46 0.63
CA LEU A 209 -26.53 -5.83 0.18
C LEU A 209 -27.51 -6.87 0.75
N ALA A 210 -28.10 -6.62 1.91
CA ALA A 210 -29.13 -7.49 2.47
C ALA A 210 -30.44 -7.47 1.66
N GLU A 211 -30.67 -6.41 0.87
CA GLU A 211 -31.80 -6.32 -0.08
C GLU A 211 -31.57 -7.19 -1.33
N GLU A 212 -30.32 -7.46 -1.69
CA GLU A 212 -29.93 -8.20 -2.89
C GLU A 212 -29.82 -9.72 -2.62
N ASN A 213 -28.88 -10.43 -3.27
CA ASN A 213 -28.58 -11.84 -3.03
C ASN A 213 -27.18 -12.04 -2.43
N PRO A 214 -26.94 -11.66 -1.14
CA PRO A 214 -25.61 -11.70 -0.56
C PRO A 214 -25.08 -13.15 -0.40
N ALA A 215 -25.97 -14.11 -0.18
CA ALA A 215 -25.58 -15.52 -0.14
C ALA A 215 -25.07 -16.04 -1.50
N GLY A 216 -25.72 -15.63 -2.61
CA GLY A 216 -25.27 -15.95 -3.95
C GLY A 216 -23.92 -15.32 -4.27
N GLU A 217 -23.66 -14.09 -3.81
CA GLU A 217 -22.36 -13.45 -3.98
C GLU A 217 -21.23 -14.20 -3.24
N LEU A 218 -21.46 -14.67 -2.00
CA LEU A 218 -20.47 -15.48 -1.29
C LEU A 218 -20.16 -16.80 -2.01
N GLN A 219 -21.20 -17.42 -2.58
CA GLN A 219 -21.04 -18.62 -3.41
C GLN A 219 -20.22 -18.31 -4.66
N GLU A 220 -20.47 -17.17 -5.31
CA GLU A 220 -19.74 -16.75 -6.52
C GLU A 220 -18.25 -16.50 -6.23
N ILE A 221 -17.95 -15.81 -5.14
CA ILE A 221 -16.57 -15.58 -4.70
C ILE A 221 -15.86 -16.92 -4.49
N SER A 222 -16.48 -17.82 -3.73
CA SER A 222 -15.92 -19.15 -3.43
C SER A 222 -15.76 -20.02 -4.69
N ARG A 223 -16.73 -19.95 -5.61
CA ARG A 223 -16.69 -20.66 -6.88
C ARG A 223 -15.53 -20.17 -7.75
N THR A 224 -15.42 -18.86 -7.93
CA THR A 224 -14.35 -18.24 -8.72
C THR A 224 -12.96 -18.62 -8.19
N GLU A 225 -12.76 -18.58 -6.87
CA GLU A 225 -11.51 -18.99 -6.24
C GLU A 225 -11.18 -20.46 -6.49
N LYS A 226 -12.19 -21.34 -6.40
CA LYS A 226 -12.05 -22.76 -6.66
C LYS A 226 -11.71 -23.04 -8.13
N GLU A 227 -12.47 -22.48 -9.06
CA GLU A 227 -12.27 -22.65 -10.50
C GLU A 227 -10.88 -22.16 -10.94
N LEU A 228 -10.42 -21.04 -10.39
CA LEU A 228 -9.10 -20.51 -10.68
C LEU A 228 -8.00 -21.45 -10.20
N LYS A 229 -8.16 -22.02 -9.00
CA LYS A 229 -7.22 -23.00 -8.44
C LYS A 229 -7.20 -24.31 -9.22
N GLU A 230 -8.35 -24.79 -9.66
CA GLU A 230 -8.46 -25.97 -10.52
C GLU A 230 -7.75 -25.73 -11.86
N LYS A 231 -8.06 -24.63 -12.56
CA LYS A 231 -7.40 -24.25 -13.82
C LYS A 231 -5.88 -24.13 -13.67
N TYR A 232 -5.41 -23.52 -12.58
CA TYR A 232 -3.97 -23.42 -12.31
C TYR A 232 -3.34 -24.80 -12.12
N ASN A 233 -3.92 -25.65 -11.27
CA ASN A 233 -3.38 -26.98 -10.99
C ASN A 233 -3.38 -27.89 -12.23
N GLU A 234 -4.46 -27.85 -13.01
CA GLU A 234 -4.56 -28.56 -14.29
C GLU A 234 -3.48 -28.10 -15.27
N PHE A 235 -3.27 -26.79 -15.39
CA PHE A 235 -2.22 -26.22 -16.24
C PHE A 235 -0.83 -26.69 -15.81
N ILE A 236 -0.48 -26.57 -14.52
CA ILE A 236 0.82 -27.02 -13.99
C ILE A 236 1.04 -28.51 -14.27
N ALA A 237 0.03 -29.35 -14.03
CA ALA A 237 0.14 -30.79 -14.21
C ALA A 237 0.24 -31.20 -15.70
N LYS A 238 -0.61 -30.62 -16.55
CA LYS A 238 -0.68 -30.94 -17.98
C LYS A 238 0.59 -30.50 -18.71
N GLU A 239 1.01 -29.26 -18.47
CA GLU A 239 2.13 -28.65 -19.16
C GLU A 239 3.49 -28.99 -18.52
N LYS A 240 3.47 -29.75 -17.41
CA LYS A 240 4.66 -30.23 -16.67
C LYS A 240 5.61 -29.08 -16.33
N ILE A 241 5.05 -27.99 -15.81
CA ILE A 241 5.80 -26.79 -15.49
C ILE A 241 6.89 -27.10 -14.46
N ASP A 242 8.11 -26.67 -14.76
CA ASP A 242 9.29 -26.81 -13.92
C ASP A 242 9.05 -26.19 -12.52
N PRO A 243 9.33 -26.92 -11.41
CA PRO A 243 9.22 -26.39 -10.05
C PRO A 243 9.96 -25.07 -9.83
N ASP A 244 11.08 -24.82 -10.50
CA ASP A 244 11.78 -23.54 -10.36
C ASP A 244 11.04 -22.39 -11.05
N LEU A 245 10.38 -22.64 -12.18
CA LEU A 245 9.49 -21.66 -12.81
C LEU A 245 8.28 -21.35 -11.91
N ILE A 246 7.74 -22.36 -11.21
CA ILE A 246 6.67 -22.18 -10.23
C ILE A 246 7.14 -21.26 -9.09
N LYS A 247 8.32 -21.49 -8.52
CA LYS A 247 8.86 -20.61 -7.45
C LYS A 247 9.00 -19.16 -7.89
N ILE A 248 9.42 -18.92 -9.13
CA ILE A 248 9.55 -17.55 -9.69
C ILE A 248 8.16 -16.93 -9.89
N ALA A 249 7.19 -17.72 -10.39
CA ALA A 249 5.81 -17.27 -10.49
C ALA A 249 5.20 -16.95 -9.12
N ASP A 250 5.43 -17.77 -8.10
CA ASP A 250 4.99 -17.54 -6.71
C ASP A 250 5.54 -16.23 -6.16
N LEU A 251 6.83 -15.97 -6.42
CA LEU A 251 7.48 -14.72 -6.04
C LEU A 251 6.86 -13.52 -6.78
N LEU A 252 6.58 -13.63 -8.09
CA LEU A 252 5.90 -12.57 -8.83
C LEU A 252 4.49 -12.32 -8.27
N ARG A 253 3.73 -13.38 -7.98
CA ARG A 253 2.40 -13.27 -7.35
C ARG A 253 2.46 -12.56 -6.00
N ARG A 254 3.52 -12.79 -5.22
CA ARG A 254 3.77 -12.06 -3.98
C ARG A 254 4.04 -10.58 -4.24
N TYR A 255 4.86 -10.23 -5.23
CA TYR A 255 5.11 -8.83 -5.57
C TYR A 255 3.86 -8.10 -6.11
N ILE A 256 3.00 -8.80 -6.87
CA ILE A 256 1.70 -8.27 -7.30
C ILE A 256 0.82 -7.93 -6.08
N PHE A 257 0.86 -8.76 -5.02
CA PHE A 257 0.20 -8.43 -3.74
C PHE A 257 0.86 -7.22 -3.06
N LEU A 258 2.20 -7.18 -3.02
CA LEU A 258 2.97 -6.07 -2.43
C LEU A 258 2.75 -4.73 -3.14
N ARG A 259 2.32 -4.74 -4.41
CA ARG A 259 1.83 -3.58 -5.15
C ARG A 259 0.80 -2.77 -4.40
N THR A 260 -0.21 -3.45 -3.91
CA THR A 260 -1.31 -2.82 -3.20
C THR A 260 -0.96 -2.65 -1.73
N TYR A 261 -0.43 -3.71 -1.10
CA TYR A 261 -0.15 -3.73 0.34
C TYR A 261 0.75 -2.57 0.80
N ARG A 262 1.79 -2.19 0.05
CA ARG A 262 2.66 -1.09 0.47
C ARG A 262 1.95 0.25 0.56
N GLY A 263 1.04 0.52 -0.40
CA GLY A 263 0.21 1.73 -0.39
C GLY A 263 -0.80 1.68 0.75
N GLU A 264 -1.33 0.49 1.05
CA GLU A 264 -2.22 0.27 2.19
C GLU A 264 -1.52 0.56 3.53
N ALA A 265 -0.29 0.06 3.72
CA ALA A 265 0.49 0.32 4.93
C ALA A 265 0.72 1.83 5.15
N ILE A 266 1.10 2.54 4.08
CA ILE A 266 1.27 4.01 4.06
C ILE A 266 -0.02 4.73 4.43
N VAL A 267 -1.12 4.44 3.73
CA VAL A 267 -2.39 5.14 3.98
C VAL A 267 -2.91 4.82 5.38
N LYS A 268 -2.81 3.57 5.81
CA LYS A 268 -3.25 3.15 7.15
C LYS A 268 -2.43 3.87 8.23
N SER A 269 -1.10 3.95 8.10
CA SER A 269 -0.26 4.70 9.04
C SER A 269 -0.57 6.19 9.04
N MET A 270 -0.81 6.79 7.86
CA MET A 270 -1.22 8.20 7.73
C MET A 270 -2.57 8.48 8.40
N VAL A 271 -3.55 7.58 8.26
CA VAL A 271 -4.86 7.71 8.93
C VAL A 271 -4.70 7.61 10.44
N ILE A 272 -3.92 6.63 10.91
CA ILE A 272 -3.66 6.41 12.32
C ILE A 272 -2.97 7.63 12.94
N ILE A 273 -1.99 8.25 12.28
CA ILE A 273 -1.21 9.36 12.86
C ILE A 273 -1.96 10.71 12.88
N ARG A 274 -3.13 10.82 12.24
CA ARG A 274 -3.90 12.08 12.19
C ARG A 274 -4.17 12.72 13.55
N PRO A 275 -4.51 11.99 14.63
CA PRO A 275 -4.68 12.60 15.95
C PRO A 275 -3.42 13.32 16.43
N LEU A 276 -2.21 12.77 16.17
CA LEU A 276 -0.96 13.43 16.51
C LEU A 276 -0.81 14.74 15.75
N LEU A 277 -1.04 14.73 14.43
CA LEU A 277 -0.96 15.93 13.59
C LEU A 277 -2.02 16.98 13.99
N ASN A 278 -3.23 16.55 14.34
CA ASN A 278 -4.29 17.43 14.83
C ASN A 278 -3.93 18.06 16.16
N GLU A 279 -3.35 17.30 17.09
CA GLU A 279 -2.88 17.83 18.37
C GLU A 279 -1.80 18.88 18.13
N ILE A 280 -0.78 18.56 17.33
CA ILE A 280 0.28 19.53 16.98
C ILE A 280 -0.34 20.79 16.37
N ALA A 281 -1.20 20.64 15.37
CA ALA A 281 -1.85 21.78 14.72
C ALA A 281 -2.63 22.65 15.72
N SER A 282 -3.41 22.02 16.61
CA SER A 282 -4.25 22.73 17.57
C SER A 282 -3.46 23.61 18.55
N ARG A 283 -2.24 23.20 18.95
CA ARG A 283 -1.37 23.99 19.84
C ARG A 283 -0.91 25.31 19.25
N PHE A 284 -0.88 25.39 17.92
CA PHE A 284 -0.43 26.56 17.17
C PHE A 284 -1.59 27.26 16.45
N ASN A 285 -2.84 26.99 16.85
CA ASN A 285 -4.06 27.53 16.22
C ASN A 285 -4.16 27.23 14.72
N LEU A 286 -3.66 26.06 14.31
CA LEU A 286 -3.74 25.53 12.95
C LEU A 286 -4.77 24.41 12.89
N ASN A 287 -5.18 24.06 11.67
CA ASN A 287 -5.94 22.84 11.41
C ASN A 287 -5.07 21.81 10.66
N LEU A 288 -5.62 20.60 10.47
CA LEU A 288 -4.93 19.55 9.72
C LEU A 288 -4.57 19.98 8.29
N GLU A 289 -5.43 20.79 7.65
CA GLU A 289 -5.21 21.28 6.29
C GLU A 289 -4.08 22.32 6.20
N ASP A 290 -3.66 22.90 7.32
CA ASP A 290 -2.47 23.75 7.38
C ASP A 290 -1.21 22.90 7.53
N ILE A 291 -1.18 22.02 8.54
CA ILE A 291 0.04 21.30 8.93
C ILE A 291 0.53 20.31 7.88
N VAL A 292 -0.36 19.74 7.06
CA VAL A 292 0.04 18.78 6.01
C VAL A 292 0.88 19.38 4.89
N TYR A 293 0.95 20.72 4.80
CA TYR A 293 1.83 21.41 3.86
C TYR A 293 3.23 21.66 4.43
N PHE A 294 3.47 21.34 5.69
CA PHE A 294 4.76 21.55 6.33
C PHE A 294 5.67 20.38 5.96
N ILE A 295 6.96 20.64 5.74
CA ILE A 295 7.94 19.55 5.67
C ILE A 295 8.27 19.08 7.10
N PRO A 296 8.77 17.84 7.30
CA PRO A 296 9.05 17.32 8.63
C PRO A 296 9.87 18.26 9.51
N ASP A 297 10.98 18.80 8.98
CA ASP A 297 11.85 19.75 9.69
C ASP A 297 11.12 21.02 10.17
N GLU A 298 10.11 21.47 9.43
CA GLU A 298 9.32 22.65 9.82
C GLU A 298 8.36 22.31 10.95
N ILE A 299 7.82 21.09 11.01
CA ILE A 299 6.99 20.63 12.14
C ILE A 299 7.86 20.52 13.39
N MET A 300 9.09 20.03 13.26
CA MET A 300 10.06 19.96 14.36
C MET A 300 10.37 21.36 14.91
N LYS A 301 10.74 22.30 14.03
CA LYS A 301 10.99 23.70 14.42
C LYS A 301 9.78 24.38 15.05
N LEU A 302 8.58 24.13 14.51
CA LEU A 302 7.34 24.64 15.09
C LEU A 302 7.18 24.16 16.55
N LEU A 303 7.45 22.88 16.83
CA LEU A 303 7.35 22.31 18.17
C LEU A 303 8.44 22.83 19.13
N GLU A 304 9.66 23.05 18.63
CA GLU A 304 10.81 23.52 19.39
C GLU A 304 10.71 25.01 19.76
N SER A 305 10.47 25.87 18.76
CA SER A 305 10.61 27.33 18.89
C SER A 305 9.30 28.11 18.66
N GLY A 306 8.25 27.44 18.17
CA GLY A 306 7.03 28.11 17.71
C GLY A 306 7.19 28.85 16.37
N GLU A 307 8.30 28.65 15.66
CA GLU A 307 8.55 29.28 14.36
C GLU A 307 7.55 28.78 13.30
N MET A 308 6.74 29.69 12.77
CA MET A 308 5.71 29.38 11.78
C MET A 308 6.30 29.41 10.37
N PRO A 309 6.25 28.30 9.59
CA PRO A 309 6.76 28.29 8.23
C PRO A 309 5.83 29.03 7.26
N ASN A 310 6.37 29.47 6.13
CA ASN A 310 5.57 30.05 5.05
C ASN A 310 4.89 28.95 4.19
N TYR A 311 3.80 28.39 4.69
CA TYR A 311 3.07 27.30 4.03
C TYR A 311 1.97 27.76 3.07
N ARG A 312 1.57 29.05 3.11
CA ARG A 312 0.42 29.56 2.34
C ARG A 312 0.58 29.41 0.83
N LEU A 313 1.78 29.62 0.31
CA LEU A 313 2.07 29.43 -1.12
C LEU A 313 1.95 27.95 -1.53
N ARG A 314 2.20 27.00 -0.63
CA ARG A 314 2.08 25.57 -0.91
C ARG A 314 0.63 25.12 -1.09
N LYS A 315 -0.32 25.85 -0.50
CA LYS A 315 -1.76 25.63 -0.73
C LYS A 315 -2.18 25.97 -2.16
N ILE A 316 -1.49 26.89 -2.82
CA ILE A 316 -1.73 27.24 -4.23
C ILE A 316 -1.18 26.13 -5.14
N GLY A 317 0.01 25.65 -4.80
CA GLY A 317 0.70 24.55 -5.47
C GLY A 317 2.11 24.40 -4.91
N PHE A 318 2.62 23.18 -4.90
CA PHE A 318 3.98 22.90 -4.45
C PHE A 318 4.60 21.76 -5.23
N ASN A 319 5.93 21.78 -5.28
CA ASN A 319 6.73 20.73 -5.87
C ASN A 319 7.89 20.38 -4.95
N ILE A 320 8.10 19.08 -4.69
CA ILE A 320 9.32 18.59 -4.03
C ILE A 320 10.13 17.85 -5.10
N MET A 321 11.31 18.37 -5.42
CA MET A 321 12.20 17.75 -6.39
C MET A 321 13.47 17.29 -5.71
N ILE A 322 13.96 16.11 -6.06
CA ILE A 322 15.35 15.74 -5.85
C ILE A 322 16.08 16.08 -7.14
N LEU A 323 17.04 17.01 -7.07
CA LEU A 323 17.93 17.36 -8.18
C LEU A 323 19.36 17.10 -7.75
N ASP A 324 20.07 16.27 -8.52
CA ASP A 324 21.44 15.84 -8.20
C ASP A 324 21.55 15.26 -6.78
N GLY A 325 20.53 14.49 -6.37
CA GLY A 325 20.45 13.90 -5.03
C GLY A 325 20.08 14.88 -3.91
N LYS A 326 19.78 16.15 -4.21
CA LYS A 326 19.41 17.16 -3.21
C LYS A 326 17.94 17.53 -3.29
N PRO A 327 17.17 17.44 -2.17
CA PRO A 327 15.78 17.86 -2.16
C PRO A 327 15.66 19.38 -2.30
N ARG A 328 14.66 19.84 -3.05
CA ARG A 328 14.28 21.23 -3.26
C ARG A 328 12.77 21.35 -3.20
N LEU A 329 12.29 22.26 -2.35
CA LEU A 329 10.88 22.62 -2.28
C LEU A 329 10.62 23.88 -3.10
N ILE A 330 9.70 23.81 -4.05
CA ILE A 330 9.17 24.94 -4.80
C ILE A 330 7.71 25.15 -4.37
N SER A 331 7.32 26.39 -4.11
CA SER A 331 5.97 26.75 -3.65
C SER A 331 5.35 27.82 -4.54
N GLY A 332 4.02 27.83 -4.67
CA GLY A 332 3.28 28.85 -5.42
C GLY A 332 3.24 28.63 -6.93
N VAL A 333 3.60 27.43 -7.41
CA VAL A 333 3.58 27.06 -8.83
C VAL A 333 2.52 25.99 -9.04
N LYS A 334 1.64 26.18 -10.02
CA LYS A 334 0.64 25.20 -10.47
C LYS A 334 1.16 24.37 -11.61
#